data_AF-K2CEW2-F1
#
_entry.id   AF-K2CEW2-F1
#
_cell.length_a   1.000
_cell.length_b   1.000
_cell.length_c   1.000
_cell.angle_alpha   90.00
_cell.angle_beta   90.00
_cell.angle_gamma   90.00
#
_symmetry.space_group_name_H-M   'P 1'
#
loop_
_entity.id
_entity.type
_entity.pdbx_description
1 polymer ?
#
loop_
_entity_poly.entity_id
_entity_poly.type
_entity_poly.pdbx_seq_one_letter_code
_entity_poly.pdbx_strand_id
1 'polypeptide(L)'
;MVSRPGQTLIEVLLALAIILVGIVSLISALVNAQITAAASIDSAIALQLAREPIEAARFIRDSNWLKRETGLGANYNDDLVWDNFVDPNDYTAIYTWDPPLADPAFAIQFNFDPDSNTDPLTQIYIGPDGLYRHSPAGFPPPTFAATIYSRYVTLYPICSSNGGVTETLLTADGQTCGVGSTAIGLQVNSTVAWSSRGTDRVISLEERLYDWRYAAP
;
A
#
# COMPACT_ATOMS: atom_id res chain seq x y z
N MET A 1 34.99 -11.40 -65.65
CA MET A 1 34.90 -11.45 -64.17
C MET A 1 34.75 -12.91 -63.78
N VAL A 2 35.81 -13.51 -63.24
CA VAL A 2 35.85 -14.94 -62.93
C VAL A 2 35.20 -15.15 -61.56
N SER A 3 34.05 -15.83 -61.50
CA SER A 3 33.50 -16.30 -60.22
C SER A 3 34.29 -17.55 -59.79
N ARG A 4 34.75 -17.57 -58.54
CA ARG A 4 35.44 -18.73 -57.95
C ARG A 4 34.40 -19.59 -57.21
N PRO A 5 34.13 -20.84 -57.64
CA PRO A 5 33.01 -21.65 -57.17
C PRO A 5 33.14 -22.21 -55.73
N GLY A 6 34.17 -21.82 -54.98
CA GLY A 6 34.32 -22.12 -53.54
C GLY A 6 34.04 -20.94 -52.60
N GLN A 7 33.79 -19.74 -53.14
CA GLN A 7 33.63 -18.51 -52.36
C GLN A 7 32.18 -18.28 -51.89
N THR A 8 31.19 -18.98 -52.48
CA THR A 8 29.77 -18.76 -52.20
C THR A 8 29.23 -19.54 -51.00
N LEU A 9 29.73 -20.76 -50.73
CA LEU A 9 29.21 -21.60 -49.64
C LEU A 9 29.66 -21.09 -48.27
N ILE A 10 30.92 -20.68 -48.14
CA ILE A 10 31.44 -20.09 -46.89
C ILE A 10 30.81 -18.73 -46.59
N GLU A 11 30.49 -17.94 -47.63
CA GLU A 11 29.81 -16.65 -47.51
C GLU A 11 28.36 -16.82 -47.03
N VAL A 12 27.63 -17.81 -47.57
CA VAL A 12 26.28 -18.15 -47.10
C VAL A 12 26.32 -18.66 -45.65
N LEU A 13 27.31 -19.48 -45.29
CA LEU A 13 27.47 -19.94 -43.90
C LEU A 13 27.77 -18.77 -42.95
N LEU A 14 28.63 -17.83 -43.36
CA LEU A 14 28.93 -16.64 -42.58
C LEU A 14 27.69 -15.74 -42.44
N ALA A 15 26.95 -15.52 -43.53
CA ALA A 15 25.71 -14.75 -43.52
C ALA A 15 24.67 -15.38 -42.58
N LEU A 16 24.50 -16.71 -42.64
CA LEU A 16 23.61 -17.44 -41.72
C LEU A 16 24.08 -17.33 -40.26
N ALA A 17 25.38 -17.42 -39.99
CA ALA A 17 25.90 -17.27 -38.64
C ALA A 17 25.61 -15.87 -38.07
N ILE A 18 25.79 -14.82 -38.87
CA ILE A 18 25.49 -13.43 -38.47
C ILE A 18 23.98 -13.27 -38.21
N ILE A 19 23.14 -13.81 -39.08
CA ILE A 19 21.68 -13.79 -38.92
C ILE A 19 21.27 -14.50 -37.63
N LEU A 20 21.83 -15.67 -37.34
CA LEU A 20 21.52 -16.43 -36.13
C LEU A 20 21.90 -15.66 -34.86
N VAL A 21 23.08 -15.04 -34.83
CA VAL A 21 23.49 -14.18 -33.70
C VAL A 21 22.53 -12.99 -33.54
N GLY A 22 22.11 -12.37 -34.64
CA GLY A 22 21.13 -11.28 -34.63
C GLY A 22 19.75 -11.73 -34.12
N ILE A 23 19.28 -12.92 -34.50
CA ILE A 23 17.99 -13.44 -34.02
C ILE A 23 18.04 -13.74 -32.53
N VAL A 24 19.13 -14.35 -32.04
CA VAL A 24 19.29 -14.66 -30.61
C VAL A 24 19.32 -13.39 -29.76
N SER A 25 19.99 -12.33 -30.22
CA SER A 25 20.02 -11.06 -29.49
C SER A 25 18.63 -10.39 -29.43
N LEU A 26 17.88 -10.42 -30.54
CA LEU A 26 16.50 -9.90 -30.58
C LEU A 26 15.56 -10.67 -29.65
N ILE A 27 15.64 -12.00 -29.65
CA ILE A 27 14.82 -12.84 -28.75
C ILE A 27 15.17 -12.54 -27.29
N SER A 28 16.45 -12.43 -26.95
CA SER A 28 16.88 -12.10 -25.58
C SER A 28 16.37 -10.72 -25.15
N ALA A 29 16.44 -9.71 -26.03
CA ALA A 29 15.92 -8.38 -25.75
C ALA A 29 14.41 -8.39 -25.52
N LEU A 30 13.67 -9.14 -26.34
CA LEU A 30 12.21 -9.28 -26.20
C LEU A 30 11.82 -9.94 -24.87
N VAL A 31 12.50 -11.02 -24.49
CA VAL A 31 12.26 -11.71 -23.21
C VAL A 31 12.52 -10.77 -22.04
N ASN A 32 13.62 -10.02 -22.05
CA ASN A 32 13.94 -9.04 -21.01
C ASN A 32 12.91 -7.91 -20.95
N ALA A 33 12.44 -7.42 -22.09
CA ALA A 33 11.40 -6.41 -22.17
C ALA A 33 10.08 -6.89 -21.52
N GLN A 34 9.68 -8.14 -21.80
CA GLN A 34 8.47 -8.72 -21.20
C GLN A 34 8.59 -8.90 -19.68
N ILE A 35 9.76 -9.34 -19.18
CA ILE A 35 10.01 -9.46 -17.73
C ILE A 35 9.91 -8.09 -17.06
N THR A 36 10.47 -7.07 -17.70
CA THR A 36 10.42 -5.69 -17.19
C THR A 36 8.98 -5.16 -17.18
N ALA A 37 8.21 -5.42 -18.25
CA ALA A 37 6.82 -5.01 -18.32
C ALA A 37 5.97 -5.64 -17.21
N ALA A 38 6.13 -6.94 -16.93
CA ALA A 38 5.43 -7.62 -15.84
C ALA A 38 5.78 -7.00 -14.48
N ALA A 39 7.08 -6.77 -14.21
CA ALA A 39 7.51 -6.14 -12.96
C ALA A 39 6.98 -4.71 -12.79
N SER A 40 6.81 -3.96 -13.89
CA SER A 40 6.21 -2.63 -13.87
C SER A 40 4.71 -2.68 -13.55
N ILE A 41 3.98 -3.68 -14.06
CA ILE A 41 2.56 -3.89 -13.71
C ILE A 41 2.42 -4.19 -12.21
N ASP A 42 3.23 -5.10 -11.68
CA ASP A 42 3.18 -5.45 -10.25
C ASP A 42 3.42 -4.22 -9.37
N SER A 43 4.40 -3.39 -9.75
CA SER A 43 4.73 -2.16 -9.04
C SER A 43 3.61 -1.11 -9.14
N ALA A 44 2.91 -1.03 -10.28
CA ALA A 44 1.79 -0.12 -10.47
C ALA A 44 0.56 -0.51 -9.64
N ILE A 45 0.30 -1.82 -9.49
CA ILE A 45 -0.75 -2.34 -8.61
C ILE A 45 -0.38 -2.07 -7.15
N ALA A 46 0.85 -2.39 -6.73
CA ALA A 46 1.31 -2.13 -5.37
C ALA A 46 1.21 -0.64 -4.99
N LEU A 47 1.55 0.27 -5.91
CA LEU A 47 1.39 1.71 -5.71
C LEU A 47 -0.08 2.12 -5.52
N GLN A 48 -1.01 1.56 -6.29
CA GLN A 48 -2.44 1.84 -6.12
C GLN A 48 -2.95 1.31 -4.78
N LEU A 49 -2.59 0.08 -4.43
CA LEU A 49 -2.93 -0.52 -3.13
C LEU A 49 -2.37 0.28 -1.96
N ALA A 50 -1.19 0.90 -2.11
CA ALA A 50 -0.59 1.75 -1.09
C ALA A 50 -1.30 3.11 -0.94
N ARG A 51 -1.93 3.63 -2.00
CA ARG A 51 -2.68 4.89 -1.98
C ARG A 51 -4.04 4.77 -1.30
N GLU A 52 -4.73 3.64 -1.47
CA GLU A 52 -6.09 3.45 -0.94
C GLU A 52 -6.23 3.75 0.56
N PRO A 53 -5.36 3.27 1.48
CA PRO A 53 -5.50 3.56 2.90
C PRO A 53 -5.27 5.03 3.24
N ILE A 54 -4.42 5.72 2.49
CA ILE A 54 -4.17 7.15 2.71
C ILE A 54 -5.41 7.95 2.34
N GLU A 55 -6.03 7.64 1.20
CA GLU A 55 -7.29 8.26 0.79
C GLU A 55 -8.44 7.91 1.77
N ALA A 56 -8.49 6.67 2.27
CA ALA A 56 -9.43 6.26 3.29
C ALA A 56 -9.24 7.06 4.60
N ALA A 57 -8.00 7.21 5.07
CA ALA A 57 -7.70 7.99 6.27
C ALA A 57 -8.09 9.46 6.11
N ARG A 58 -7.81 10.04 4.94
CA ARG A 58 -8.24 11.41 4.60
C ARG A 58 -9.77 11.53 4.58
N PHE A 59 -10.45 10.58 3.97
CA PHE A 59 -11.91 10.54 3.91
C PHE A 59 -12.54 10.47 5.32
N ILE A 60 -12.04 9.60 6.20
CA ILE A 60 -12.54 9.48 7.58
C ILE A 60 -12.30 10.79 8.35
N ARG A 61 -11.08 11.35 8.29
CA ARG A 61 -10.74 12.63 8.94
C ARG A 61 -11.68 13.76 8.51
N ASP A 62 -11.85 13.93 7.19
CA ASP A 62 -12.67 15.01 6.64
C ASP A 62 -14.16 14.80 6.99
N SER A 63 -14.61 13.54 6.99
CA SER A 63 -15.96 13.18 7.46
C SER A 63 -16.15 13.52 8.93
N ASN A 64 -15.13 13.30 9.77
CA ASN A 64 -15.19 13.64 11.18
C ASN A 64 -15.20 15.15 11.43
N TRP A 65 -14.48 15.93 10.63
CA TRP A 65 -14.63 17.40 10.67
C TRP A 65 -16.04 17.84 10.33
N LEU A 66 -16.67 17.27 9.30
CA LEU A 66 -18.05 17.56 8.93
C LEU A 66 -19.04 17.18 10.05
N LYS A 67 -18.83 16.04 10.71
CA LYS A 67 -19.61 15.66 11.91
C LYS A 67 -19.44 16.67 13.05
N ARG A 68 -18.22 17.15 13.29
CA ARG A 68 -17.91 18.16 14.32
C ARG A 68 -18.61 19.49 14.02
N GLU A 69 -18.64 19.92 12.76
CA GLU A 69 -19.33 21.15 12.33
C GLU A 69 -20.84 21.11 12.52
N THR A 70 -21.45 19.94 12.32
CA THR A 70 -22.89 19.75 12.49
C THR A 70 -23.30 19.52 13.95
N GLY A 71 -22.34 19.54 14.89
CA GLY A 71 -22.59 19.39 16.32
C GLY A 71 -22.73 17.94 16.78
N LEU A 72 -22.33 16.97 15.96
CA LEU A 72 -22.40 15.53 16.30
C LEU A 72 -21.23 15.05 17.20
N GLY A 73 -20.30 15.92 17.56
CA GLY A 73 -19.30 15.66 18.61
C GLY A 73 -18.22 14.62 18.25
N ALA A 74 -17.67 14.67 17.03
CA ALA A 74 -16.56 13.81 16.60
C ALA A 74 -15.18 14.45 16.79
N ASN A 75 -14.13 13.66 17.05
CA ASN A 75 -12.74 14.06 16.87
C ASN A 75 -12.21 13.76 15.48
N TYR A 76 -11.22 14.53 15.02
CA TYR A 76 -10.64 14.34 13.68
C TYR A 76 -10.09 12.93 13.46
N ASN A 77 -9.65 12.28 14.54
CA ASN A 77 -9.03 10.96 14.56
C ASN A 77 -9.98 9.83 15.01
N ASP A 78 -11.27 10.10 15.20
CA ASP A 78 -12.24 9.01 15.44
C ASP A 78 -12.18 8.01 14.28
N ASP A 79 -12.20 6.71 14.58
CA ASP A 79 -12.03 5.60 13.62
C ASP A 79 -10.67 5.56 12.87
N LEU A 80 -9.70 6.40 13.27
CA LEU A 80 -8.31 6.40 12.75
C LEU A 80 -7.28 5.94 13.78
N VAL A 81 -7.72 5.77 15.02
CA VAL A 81 -6.93 5.23 16.12
C VAL A 81 -7.88 4.35 16.92
N TRP A 82 -7.42 3.17 17.32
CA TRP A 82 -8.13 2.38 18.31
C TRP A 82 -7.88 2.98 19.69
N ASP A 83 -8.86 3.72 20.22
CA ASP A 83 -8.85 4.28 21.58
C ASP A 83 -9.91 3.56 22.41
N ASN A 84 -9.51 2.43 22.97
CA ASN A 84 -10.36 1.61 23.79
C ASN A 84 -9.84 1.62 25.22
N PHE A 85 -10.73 1.70 26.20
CA PHE A 85 -10.36 1.64 27.61
C PHE A 85 -9.61 0.34 28.01
N VAL A 86 -9.67 -0.71 27.18
CA VAL A 86 -9.16 -2.06 27.48
C VAL A 86 -7.76 -2.30 26.90
N ASP A 87 -7.42 -1.67 25.78
CA ASP A 87 -6.13 -1.88 25.10
C ASP A 87 -5.40 -0.53 24.93
N PRO A 88 -4.07 -0.50 25.10
CA PRO A 88 -3.28 0.67 24.76
C PRO A 88 -3.54 1.12 23.32
N ASN A 89 -3.50 2.43 23.05
CA ASN A 89 -3.79 2.98 21.72
C ASN A 89 -3.05 2.22 20.62
N ASP A 90 -3.79 1.62 19.68
CA ASP A 90 -3.20 0.88 18.57
C ASP A 90 -3.14 1.79 17.34
N TYR A 91 -1.96 1.81 16.72
CA TYR A 91 -1.67 2.59 15.52
C TYR A 91 -1.33 1.71 14.34
N THR A 92 -1.36 0.39 14.49
CA THR A 92 -1.07 -0.58 13.45
C THR A 92 -2.37 -1.15 12.91
N ALA A 93 -2.51 -1.21 11.59
CA ALA A 93 -3.78 -1.55 10.99
C ALA A 93 -3.69 -2.10 9.58
N ILE A 94 -4.81 -2.66 9.14
CA ILE A 94 -5.11 -2.92 7.75
C ILE A 94 -6.34 -2.12 7.31
N TYR A 95 -6.32 -1.64 6.07
CA TYR A 95 -7.48 -0.99 5.47
C TYR A 95 -8.44 -2.02 4.88
N THR A 96 -9.67 -2.06 5.41
CA THR A 96 -10.73 -2.93 4.90
C THR A 96 -11.79 -2.10 4.17
N TRP A 97 -12.24 -2.64 3.04
CA TRP A 97 -13.39 -2.13 2.32
C TRP A 97 -14.41 -3.25 2.16
N ASP A 98 -15.50 -3.18 2.93
CA ASP A 98 -16.57 -4.17 2.91
C ASP A 98 -17.94 -3.52 2.69
N PRO A 99 -18.34 -3.28 1.43
CA PRO A 99 -19.62 -2.66 1.10
C PRO A 99 -20.90 -3.46 1.47
N PRO A 100 -20.93 -4.80 1.72
CA PRO A 100 -22.17 -5.51 2.00
C PRO A 100 -22.64 -5.40 3.47
N LEU A 101 -21.89 -4.78 4.38
CA LEU A 101 -22.28 -4.69 5.80
C LEU A 101 -23.32 -3.59 6.08
N ALA A 102 -24.52 -3.69 5.47
CA ALA A 102 -25.79 -3.02 5.81
C ALA A 102 -25.85 -1.49 6.07
N ASP A 103 -24.72 -0.79 6.20
CA ASP A 103 -24.59 0.62 6.51
C ASP A 103 -23.35 1.17 5.77
N PRO A 104 -23.54 2.08 4.80
CA PRO A 104 -22.43 2.71 4.08
C PRO A 104 -21.47 3.48 5.00
N ALA A 105 -21.86 3.81 6.24
CA ALA A 105 -20.99 4.41 7.24
C ALA A 105 -19.82 3.49 7.66
N PHE A 106 -19.94 2.17 7.45
CA PHE A 106 -18.94 1.17 7.84
C PHE A 106 -18.21 0.52 6.66
N ALA A 107 -18.44 1.03 5.44
CA ALA A 107 -17.82 0.45 4.25
C ALA A 107 -16.29 0.66 4.19
N ILE A 108 -15.77 1.70 4.86
CA ILE A 108 -14.34 2.04 4.92
C ILE A 108 -13.93 2.00 6.39
N GLN A 109 -13.02 1.10 6.74
CA GLN A 109 -12.56 0.93 8.12
C GLN A 109 -11.07 0.59 8.18
N PHE A 110 -10.49 0.86 9.34
CA PHE A 110 -9.21 0.30 9.74
C PHE A 110 -9.47 -0.82 10.75
N ASN A 111 -8.97 -2.01 10.43
CA ASN A 111 -8.89 -3.10 11.40
C ASN A 111 -7.50 -3.06 12.05
N PHE A 112 -7.47 -2.89 13.37
CA PHE A 112 -6.26 -2.78 14.19
C PHE A 112 -5.76 -4.12 14.74
N ASP A 113 -6.41 -5.26 14.43
CA ASP A 113 -5.92 -6.58 14.84
C ASP A 113 -4.45 -6.90 14.41
N PRO A 114 -3.93 -6.45 13.25
CA PRO A 114 -2.60 -6.86 12.80
C PRO A 114 -1.46 -5.98 13.37
N ASP A 115 -0.62 -6.58 14.22
CA ASP A 115 0.51 -5.89 14.87
C ASP A 115 1.77 -5.73 13.99
N SER A 116 1.85 -6.41 12.84
CA SER A 116 3.06 -6.40 12.01
C SER A 116 2.81 -6.62 10.53
N ASN A 117 3.76 -6.21 9.70
CA ASN A 117 3.78 -6.48 8.25
C ASN A 117 3.98 -7.96 7.88
N THR A 118 4.19 -8.84 8.86
CA THR A 118 4.30 -10.30 8.67
C THR A 118 3.04 -11.04 9.11
N ASP A 119 2.07 -10.32 9.67
CA ASP A 119 0.83 -10.92 10.14
C ASP A 119 0.02 -11.49 8.95
N PRO A 120 -0.51 -12.73 9.04
CA PRO A 120 -1.37 -13.32 8.03
C PRO A 120 -2.55 -12.44 7.59
N LEU A 121 -3.06 -11.57 8.47
CA LEU A 121 -4.14 -10.63 8.20
C LEU A 121 -3.76 -9.54 7.19
N THR A 122 -2.46 -9.29 6.98
CA THR A 122 -1.97 -8.31 6.00
C THR A 122 -1.99 -8.82 4.56
N GLN A 123 -2.34 -10.09 4.33
CA GLN A 123 -2.39 -10.69 3.01
C GLN A 123 -3.56 -10.14 2.18
N ILE A 124 -3.26 -9.67 0.96
CA ILE A 124 -4.28 -9.20 0.02
C ILE A 124 -4.78 -10.38 -0.84
N TYR A 125 -6.09 -10.41 -1.03
CA TYR A 125 -6.80 -11.36 -1.88
C TYR A 125 -7.49 -10.64 -3.03
N ILE A 126 -7.70 -11.35 -4.14
CA ILE A 126 -8.54 -10.89 -5.25
C ILE A 126 -9.87 -11.64 -5.24
N GLY A 127 -10.96 -10.88 -5.18
CA GLY A 127 -12.31 -11.43 -5.22
C GLY A 127 -12.76 -11.85 -6.63
N PRO A 128 -13.91 -12.52 -6.76
CA PRO A 128 -14.48 -12.91 -8.06
C PRO A 128 -14.88 -11.71 -8.94
N ASP A 129 -15.02 -10.54 -8.34
CA ASP A 129 -15.24 -9.25 -9.00
C ASP A 129 -13.95 -8.55 -9.47
N GLY A 130 -12.79 -9.18 -9.24
CA GLY A 130 -11.49 -8.66 -9.63
C GLY A 130 -10.94 -7.55 -8.72
N LEU A 131 -11.59 -7.31 -7.57
CA LEU A 131 -11.16 -6.29 -6.62
C LEU A 131 -10.22 -6.87 -5.57
N TYR A 132 -9.20 -6.08 -5.22
CA TYR A 132 -8.20 -6.42 -4.21
C TYR A 132 -8.73 -6.03 -2.83
N ARG A 133 -8.73 -6.97 -1.88
CA ARG A 133 -9.25 -6.76 -0.52
C ARG A 133 -8.50 -7.60 0.50
N HIS A 134 -8.53 -7.14 1.75
CA HIS A 134 -8.18 -7.98 2.89
C HIS A 134 -9.33 -8.93 3.21
N SER A 135 -9.01 -10.07 3.84
CA SER A 135 -10.04 -10.95 4.39
C SER A 135 -10.57 -10.38 5.71
N PRO A 136 -11.90 -10.35 5.95
CA PRO A 136 -12.48 -9.82 7.19
C PRO A 136 -12.06 -10.51 8.50
N ALA A 137 -11.29 -11.61 8.47
CA ALA A 137 -10.82 -12.32 9.66
C ALA A 137 -9.61 -13.23 9.39
N GLY A 138 -8.83 -12.96 8.33
CA GLY A 138 -7.74 -13.85 7.89
C GLY A 138 -8.19 -15.16 7.23
N PHE A 139 -9.50 -15.38 7.12
CA PHE A 139 -10.10 -16.51 6.41
C PHE A 139 -10.80 -16.01 5.14
N PRO A 140 -10.10 -15.95 4.00
CA PRO A 140 -10.72 -15.53 2.74
C PRO A 140 -11.85 -16.52 2.37
N PRO A 141 -13.00 -16.03 1.86
CA PRO A 141 -14.00 -16.92 1.29
C PRO A 141 -13.39 -17.80 0.18
N PRO A 142 -13.93 -19.01 -0.08
CA PRO A 142 -13.37 -19.93 -1.08
C PRO A 142 -13.28 -19.35 -2.51
N THR A 143 -14.00 -18.28 -2.79
CA THR A 143 -14.03 -17.57 -4.07
C THR A 143 -12.89 -16.56 -4.25
N PHE A 144 -12.11 -16.29 -3.19
CA PHE A 144 -11.03 -15.33 -3.20
C PHE A 144 -9.70 -16.06 -3.46
N ALA A 145 -8.88 -15.51 -4.34
CA ALA A 145 -7.55 -16.03 -4.61
C ALA A 145 -6.48 -15.20 -3.89
N ALA A 146 -5.52 -15.87 -3.26
CA ALA A 146 -4.37 -15.18 -2.66
C ALA A 146 -3.55 -14.48 -3.74
N THR A 147 -3.16 -13.23 -3.48
CA THR A 147 -2.29 -12.46 -4.36
C THR A 147 -0.85 -12.52 -3.86
N ILE A 148 0.08 -11.92 -4.62
CA ILE A 148 1.47 -11.78 -4.17
C ILE A 148 1.68 -10.60 -3.20
N TYR A 149 0.64 -9.80 -2.97
CA TYR A 149 0.73 -8.55 -2.21
C TYR A 149 0.31 -8.77 -0.75
N SER A 150 1.02 -8.07 0.14
CA SER A 150 0.64 -7.84 1.53
C SER A 150 0.62 -6.34 1.76
N ARG A 151 -0.27 -5.86 2.62
CA ARG A 151 -0.44 -4.44 2.92
C ARG A 151 -0.60 -4.23 4.42
N TYR A 152 0.17 -3.30 4.94
CA TYR A 152 0.19 -2.91 6.34
C TYR A 152 0.19 -1.39 6.44
N VAL A 153 -0.55 -0.84 7.40
CA VAL A 153 -0.74 0.60 7.58
C VAL A 153 -0.39 0.96 9.01
N THR A 154 0.25 2.13 9.18
CA THR A 154 0.44 2.73 10.50
C THR A 154 -0.18 4.13 10.52
N LEU A 155 -0.83 4.47 11.63
CA LEU A 155 -1.66 5.67 11.83
C LEU A 155 -1.14 6.46 13.04
N TYR A 156 0.13 6.79 13.01
CA TYR A 156 0.85 7.35 14.14
C TYR A 156 0.46 8.79 14.46
N PRO A 157 0.02 9.13 15.69
CA PRO A 157 -0.33 10.49 16.05
C PRO A 157 0.86 11.44 16.01
N ILE A 158 0.58 12.67 15.60
CA ILE A 158 1.51 13.80 15.68
C ILE A 158 1.08 14.66 16.87
N CYS A 159 1.94 14.72 17.88
CA CYS A 159 1.71 15.51 19.09
C CYS A 159 2.47 16.83 19.02
N SER A 160 1.80 17.92 19.34
CA SER A 160 2.38 19.25 19.53
C SER A 160 2.65 19.50 21.01
N SER A 161 3.79 20.11 21.32
CA SER A 161 4.15 20.58 22.66
C SER A 161 4.67 22.02 22.62
N ASN A 162 4.68 22.68 23.78
CA ASN A 162 5.11 24.08 23.93
C ASN A 162 4.31 25.09 23.08
N GLY A 163 3.01 24.87 22.88
CA GLY A 163 2.16 25.75 22.08
C GLY A 163 2.57 25.79 20.61
N GLY A 164 2.65 24.62 19.97
CA GLY A 164 2.89 24.53 18.52
C GLY A 164 4.35 24.51 18.08
N VAL A 165 5.30 24.68 19.00
CA VAL A 165 6.72 24.86 18.65
C VAL A 165 7.44 23.55 18.37
N THR A 166 7.00 22.45 18.97
CA THR A 166 7.67 21.14 18.83
C THR A 166 6.66 20.06 18.47
N GLU A 167 6.82 19.47 17.30
CA GLU A 167 6.09 18.29 16.85
C GLU A 167 6.86 17.01 17.19
N THR A 168 6.13 16.03 17.70
CA THR A 168 6.66 14.71 18.02
C THR A 168 5.74 13.66 17.41
N LEU A 169 6.32 12.70 16.70
CA LEU A 169 5.59 11.57 16.15
C LEU A 169 5.63 10.43 17.17
N LEU A 170 4.48 9.87 17.52
CA LEU A 170 4.41 8.61 18.26
C LEU A 170 4.74 7.48 17.29
N THR A 171 5.53 6.48 17.67
CA THR A 171 6.02 5.45 16.74
C THR A 171 5.82 4.03 17.25
N ALA A 172 5.01 3.88 18.30
CA ALA A 172 4.69 2.60 18.89
C ALA A 172 3.30 2.66 19.53
N ASP A 173 2.66 1.50 19.59
CA ASP A 173 1.36 1.33 20.23
C ASP A 173 1.45 1.59 21.74
N GLY A 174 0.35 2.08 22.30
CA GLY A 174 0.22 2.51 23.69
C GLY A 174 0.92 3.81 24.05
N GLN A 175 1.64 4.43 23.11
CA GLN A 175 2.11 5.79 23.32
C GLN A 175 0.93 6.76 23.27
N THR A 176 0.93 7.78 24.11
CA THR A 176 -0.03 8.89 24.03
C THR A 176 0.71 10.21 24.05
N CYS A 177 0.06 11.29 23.62
CA CYS A 177 0.65 12.61 23.77
C CYS A 177 0.88 12.89 25.26
N GLY A 178 2.12 13.21 25.61
CA GLY A 178 2.51 13.47 27.01
C GLY A 178 1.73 14.63 27.64
N VAL A 179 1.82 14.74 28.97
CA VAL A 179 1.17 15.84 29.70
C VAL A 179 1.64 17.19 29.18
N GLY A 180 0.70 18.06 28.79
CA GLY A 180 0.99 19.36 28.19
C GLY A 180 1.23 19.34 26.67
N SER A 181 1.06 18.17 26.04
CA SER A 181 1.04 18.01 24.59
C SER A 181 -0.35 17.68 24.09
N THR A 182 -0.68 18.07 22.86
CA THR A 182 -1.97 17.81 22.21
C THR A 182 -1.76 17.09 20.89
N ALA A 183 -2.65 16.15 20.56
CA ALA A 183 -2.64 15.54 19.24
C ALA A 183 -3.15 16.57 18.20
N ILE A 184 -2.32 16.87 17.20
CA ILE A 184 -2.59 17.87 16.16
C ILE A 184 -2.68 17.26 14.76
N GLY A 185 -2.46 15.94 14.64
CA GLY A 185 -2.48 15.25 13.37
C GLY A 185 -2.15 13.77 13.51
N LEU A 186 -1.99 13.12 12.37
CA LEU A 186 -1.60 11.72 12.24
C LEU A 186 -0.76 11.53 10.98
N GLN A 187 0.30 10.74 11.09
CA GLN A 187 1.10 10.27 9.98
C GLN A 187 0.58 8.90 9.56
N VAL A 188 0.01 8.85 8.36
CA VAL A 188 -0.43 7.62 7.73
C VAL A 188 0.73 7.10 6.88
N ASN A 189 1.28 5.95 7.25
CA ASN A 189 2.25 5.25 6.41
C ASN A 189 1.66 3.91 5.95
N SER A 190 1.47 3.80 4.64
CA SER A 190 0.92 2.62 3.96
C SER A 190 2.05 1.88 3.26
N THR A 191 2.34 0.68 3.73
CA THR A 191 3.40 -0.19 3.22
C THR A 191 2.79 -1.38 2.48
N VAL A 192 3.17 -1.56 1.22
CA VAL A 192 2.80 -2.73 0.43
C VAL A 192 4.05 -3.51 0.08
N ALA A 193 4.09 -4.79 0.44
CA ALA A 193 5.18 -5.70 0.15
C ALA A 193 4.70 -6.83 -0.77
N TRP A 194 5.54 -7.25 -1.71
CA TRP A 194 5.26 -8.38 -2.59
C TRP A 194 6.54 -9.09 -3.02
N SER A 195 6.42 -10.39 -3.27
CA SER A 195 7.53 -11.18 -3.82
C SER A 195 7.22 -11.55 -5.26
N SER A 196 8.10 -11.15 -6.18
CA SER A 196 7.99 -11.49 -7.60
C SER A 196 9.31 -12.10 -8.07
N ARG A 197 9.26 -13.34 -8.58
CA ARG A 197 10.42 -14.09 -9.08
C ARG A 197 11.57 -14.23 -8.06
N GLY A 198 11.22 -14.43 -6.78
CA GLY A 198 12.18 -14.61 -5.69
C GLY A 198 12.90 -13.33 -5.25
N THR A 199 12.40 -12.17 -5.67
CA THR A 199 12.85 -10.87 -5.17
C THR A 199 11.71 -10.22 -4.40
N ASP A 200 11.95 -9.92 -3.13
CA ASP A 200 11.03 -9.18 -2.29
C ASP A 200 11.13 -7.69 -2.61
N ARG A 201 9.98 -7.05 -2.74
CA ARG A 201 9.84 -5.64 -3.07
C ARG A 201 8.89 -5.00 -2.09
N VAL A 202 9.14 -3.73 -1.81
CA VAL A 202 8.35 -2.92 -0.88
C VAL A 202 8.16 -1.54 -1.47
N ILE A 203 6.96 -1.00 -1.32
CA ILE A 203 6.66 0.42 -1.52
C ILE A 203 6.00 0.95 -0.25
N SER A 204 6.44 2.13 0.19
CA SER A 204 5.90 2.82 1.37
C SER A 204 5.48 4.21 0.92
N LEU A 205 4.23 4.57 1.20
CA LEU A 205 3.73 5.93 1.00
C LEU A 205 3.41 6.53 2.35
N GLU A 206 3.91 7.73 2.59
CA GLU A 206 3.67 8.47 3.83
C GLU A 206 2.87 9.74 3.52
N GLU A 207 1.86 10.01 4.34
CA GLU A 207 1.16 11.29 4.36
C GLU A 207 0.90 11.76 5.79
N ARG A 208 1.09 13.05 6.02
CA ARG A 208 0.76 13.70 7.30
C ARG A 208 -0.58 14.43 7.17
N LEU A 209 -1.54 13.99 7.96
CA LEU A 209 -2.89 14.54 8.03
C LEU A 209 -3.04 15.33 9.33
N TYR A 210 -3.01 16.65 9.24
CA TYR A 210 -3.18 17.54 10.40
C TYR A 210 -4.64 17.89 10.66
N ASP A 211 -5.02 18.10 11.92
CA ASP A 211 -6.27 18.76 12.34
C ASP A 211 -6.20 20.27 12.07
N TRP A 212 -5.89 20.69 10.84
CA TRP A 212 -5.61 22.11 10.52
C TRP A 212 -6.77 23.07 10.83
N ARG A 213 -7.98 22.53 11.02
CA ARG A 213 -9.17 23.33 11.29
C ARG A 213 -9.37 23.65 12.76
N TYR A 214 -9.00 22.72 13.65
CA TYR A 214 -9.23 22.84 15.10
C TYR A 214 -7.97 22.70 15.95
N ALA A 215 -6.84 22.32 15.36
CA ALA A 215 -5.53 22.47 15.97
C ALA A 215 -5.22 23.96 16.06
N ALA A 216 -5.51 24.56 17.22
CA ALA A 216 -4.94 25.85 17.56
C ALA A 216 -3.41 25.69 17.69
N PRO A 217 -2.60 26.62 17.16
CA PRO A 217 -1.18 26.69 17.47
C PRO A 217 -0.96 26.83 18.99
#